data_AF-A0A7V8DFG5-F1
#
_entry.id   AF-A0A7V8DFG5-F1
#
_cell.length_a   1.000
_cell.length_b   1.000
_cell.length_c   1.000
_cell.angle_alpha   90.00
_cell.angle_beta   90.00
_cell.angle_gamma   90.00
#
_symmetry.space_group_name_H-M   'P 1'
#
loop_
_entity.id
_entity.type
_entity.pdbx_description
1 polymer ?
#
loop_
_entity_poly.entity_id
_entity_poly.type
_entity_poly.pdbx_seq_one_letter_code
_entity_poly.pdbx_strand_id
1 'polypeptide(L)'
;MSEDEDLIRLSVAEAALRLGVSVDTVRRRIRAKDLKAQRDNTGKWWVLVPTSLPAWDTGGPSSPDMPHPLEPQARRDLFEALKNENDRLWQALRAKDDLIRDLALKLATATLMTTECTQMERDEARAQLRQLKMLIGQMLARLERPS
;
A
#
# COMPACT_ATOMS: atom_id res chain seq x y z
N MET A 1 -11.13 -1.68 -27.76
CA MET A 1 -11.26 -0.25 -28.10
C MET A 1 -10.11 0.42 -27.38
N SER A 2 -9.07 0.78 -28.13
CA SER A 2 -7.89 1.43 -27.57
C SER A 2 -8.24 2.89 -27.39
N GLU A 3 -8.30 3.37 -26.15
CA GLU A 3 -8.27 4.80 -25.88
C GLU A 3 -6.89 5.27 -26.33
N ASP A 4 -6.82 5.89 -27.51
CA ASP A 4 -5.67 6.70 -27.89
C ASP A 4 -5.65 7.87 -26.90
N GLU A 5 -5.02 7.67 -25.74
CA GLU A 5 -4.65 8.77 -24.87
C GLU A 5 -3.78 9.71 -25.70
N ASP A 6 -4.30 10.87 -26.06
CA ASP A 6 -3.50 11.90 -26.74
C ASP A 6 -2.30 12.23 -25.84
N LEU A 7 -1.11 11.74 -26.20
CA LEU A 7 0.12 11.94 -25.44
C LEU A 7 0.85 13.17 -25.97
N ILE A 8 1.10 14.15 -25.10
CA ILE A 8 1.92 15.33 -25.44
C ILE A 8 3.36 15.06 -25.01
N ARG A 9 4.30 15.48 -25.87
CA ARG A 9 5.74 15.49 -25.57
C ARG A 9 6.10 16.79 -24.88
N LEU A 10 6.48 16.70 -23.62
CA LEU A 10 6.87 17.84 -22.78
C LEU A 10 8.33 17.71 -22.36
N SER A 11 8.99 18.84 -22.11
CA SER A 11 10.27 18.81 -21.41
C SER A 11 10.08 18.30 -19.98
N VAL A 12 11.16 17.87 -19.32
CA VAL A 12 11.11 17.40 -17.92
C VAL A 12 10.52 18.47 -16.97
N ALA A 13 10.79 19.75 -17.22
CA ALA A 13 10.28 20.85 -16.41
C ALA A 13 8.76 21.07 -16.62
N GLU A 14 8.32 21.06 -17.87
CA GLU A 14 6.88 21.18 -18.20
C GLU A 14 6.09 19.96 -17.73
N ALA A 15 6.69 18.77 -17.83
CA ALA A 15 6.10 17.55 -17.29
C ALA A 15 5.99 17.59 -15.76
N ALA A 16 6.97 18.17 -15.07
CA ALA A 16 6.91 18.36 -13.62
C ALA A 16 5.72 19.26 -13.22
N LEU A 17 5.52 20.37 -13.93
CA LEU A 17 4.38 21.26 -13.74
C LEU A 17 3.05 20.55 -14.01
N ARG A 18 2.95 19.83 -15.14
CA ARG A 18 1.71 19.14 -15.54
C ARG A 18 1.36 17.94 -14.64
N LEU A 19 2.37 17.29 -14.06
CA LEU A 19 2.19 16.17 -13.14
C LEU A 19 2.07 16.61 -11.67
N GLY A 20 2.25 17.91 -11.36
CA GLY A 20 2.21 18.43 -10.00
C GLY A 20 3.31 17.88 -9.08
N VAL A 21 4.47 17.53 -9.63
CA VAL A 21 5.60 16.94 -8.89
C VAL A 21 6.89 17.71 -9.12
N SER A 22 7.91 17.48 -8.29
CA SER A 22 9.22 18.10 -8.52
C SER A 22 9.93 17.54 -9.76
N VAL A 23 10.79 18.34 -10.38
CA VAL A 23 11.67 17.93 -11.50
C VAL A 23 12.50 16.69 -11.13
N ASP A 24 12.98 16.60 -9.90
CA ASP A 24 13.72 15.45 -9.41
C ASP A 24 12.86 14.18 -9.32
N THR A 25 11.58 14.33 -8.97
CA THR A 25 10.61 13.24 -8.99
C THR A 25 10.37 12.74 -10.41
N VAL A 26 10.24 13.64 -11.38
CA VAL A 26 10.13 13.27 -12.81
C VAL A 26 11.38 12.51 -13.26
N ARG A 27 12.58 13.05 -12.99
CA ARG A 27 13.86 12.37 -13.33
C ARG A 27 13.99 11.01 -12.65
N ARG A 28 13.53 10.86 -11.41
CA ARG A 28 13.53 9.58 -10.69
C ARG A 28 12.58 8.58 -11.36
N ARG A 29 11.36 9.00 -11.73
CA ARG A 29 10.37 8.14 -12.39
C ARG A 29 10.81 7.72 -13.81
N ILE A 30 11.49 8.59 -14.55
CA ILE A 30 12.11 8.23 -15.84
C ILE A 30 13.16 7.11 -15.64
N ARG A 31 14.04 7.25 -14.64
CA ARG A 31 15.07 6.23 -14.33
C ARG A 31 14.46 4.91 -13.86
N ALA A 32 13.36 4.97 -13.11
CA ALA A 32 12.62 3.80 -12.66
C ALA A 32 11.79 3.12 -13.76
N LYS A 33 11.70 3.73 -14.96
CA LYS A 33 10.82 3.31 -16.08
C LYS A 33 9.32 3.39 -15.79
N ASP A 34 8.93 4.09 -14.73
CA ASP A 34 7.53 4.37 -14.37
C ASP A 34 6.92 5.48 -15.25
N LEU A 35 7.75 6.25 -15.94
CA LEU A 35 7.31 7.35 -16.80
C LEU A 35 7.93 7.21 -18.20
N LYS A 36 7.07 7.20 -19.23
CA LYS A 36 7.51 7.11 -20.63
C LYS A 36 8.25 8.39 -21.02
N ALA A 37 9.51 8.26 -21.40
CA ALA A 37 10.31 9.37 -21.90
C ALA A 37 11.23 8.92 -23.03
N GLN A 38 11.48 9.84 -23.97
CA GLN A 38 12.36 9.66 -25.11
C GLN A 38 13.51 10.66 -25.01
N ARG A 39 14.72 10.21 -25.32
CA ARG A 39 15.89 11.09 -25.44
C ARG A 39 16.07 11.47 -26.91
N ASP A 40 16.25 12.75 -27.19
CA ASP A 40 16.51 13.22 -28.55
C ASP A 40 18.01 13.12 -28.93
N ASN A 41 18.31 13.46 -30.18
CA ASN A 41 19.66 13.42 -30.74
C ASN A 41 20.61 14.47 -30.12
N THR A 42 20.08 15.41 -29.34
CA THR A 42 20.86 16.42 -28.58
C THR A 42 21.07 16.00 -27.12
N GLY A 43 20.53 14.85 -26.73
CA GLY A 43 20.63 14.30 -25.38
C GLY A 43 19.59 14.84 -24.39
N LYS A 44 18.61 15.63 -24.83
CA LYS A 44 17.52 16.18 -24.01
C LYS A 44 16.41 15.15 -23.84
N TRP A 45 15.82 15.12 -22.66
CA TRP A 45 14.71 14.22 -22.32
C TRP A 45 13.35 14.87 -22.59
N TRP A 46 12.51 14.12 -23.30
CA TRP A 46 11.12 14.43 -23.62
C TRP A 46 10.21 13.42 -22.94
N VAL A 47 9.27 13.89 -22.13
CA VAL A 47 8.34 13.06 -21.36
C VAL A 47 7.01 13.02 -22.09
N LEU A 48 6.44 11.83 -22.21
CA LEU A 48 5.11 11.61 -22.79
C LEU A 48 4.08 11.64 -21.65
N VAL A 49 3.19 12.63 -21.67
CA VAL A 49 2.18 12.84 -20.64
C VAL A 49 0.79 12.88 -21.29
N PRO A 50 -0.24 12.21 -20.71
CA PRO A 50 -1.61 12.30 -21.21
C PRO A 50 -2.14 13.75 -21.22
N THR A 51 -2.78 14.14 -22.32
CA THR A 51 -3.38 15.48 -22.49
C THR A 51 -4.54 15.71 -21.51
N SER A 52 -5.17 14.63 -21.04
CA SER A 52 -6.24 14.64 -20.04
C SER A 52 -5.81 15.21 -18.69
N LEU A 53 -4.51 15.29 -18.40
CA LEU A 53 -4.00 15.91 -17.18
C LEU A 53 -4.02 17.44 -17.31
N PRO A 54 -4.62 18.18 -16.36
CA PRO A 54 -4.67 19.63 -16.41
C PRO A 54 -3.25 20.22 -16.34
N ALA A 55 -2.93 21.13 -17.27
CA ALA A 55 -1.69 21.91 -17.19
C ALA A 55 -1.80 22.91 -16.05
N TRP A 56 -0.86 22.89 -15.12
CA TRP A 56 -0.74 23.95 -14.11
C TRP A 56 -0.01 25.13 -14.76
N ASP A 57 -0.77 26.05 -15.37
CA ASP A 57 -0.21 27.25 -15.99
C ASP A 57 0.50 28.11 -14.92
N THR A 58 1.78 28.42 -15.16
CA THR A 58 2.59 29.25 -14.27
C THR A 58 3.28 30.42 -14.98
N GLY A 59 2.89 30.80 -16.21
CA GLY A 59 3.43 32.05 -16.78
C GLY A 59 3.00 32.43 -18.20
N GLY A 60 2.07 33.40 -18.30
CA GLY A 60 1.80 34.24 -19.48
C GLY A 60 0.95 35.46 -19.07
N PRO A 61 1.31 36.70 -19.42
CA PRO A 61 0.65 37.92 -18.91
C PRO A 61 -0.65 38.18 -19.67
N SER A 62 -1.71 37.45 -19.34
CA SER A 62 -3.13 37.74 -19.58
C SER A 62 -3.95 36.54 -19.12
N SER A 63 -4.13 36.38 -17.81
CA SER A 63 -5.20 35.52 -17.27
C SER A 63 -6.33 36.41 -16.76
N PRO A 64 -7.40 36.63 -17.54
CA PRO A 64 -8.63 37.18 -17.02
C PRO A 64 -9.43 36.03 -16.39
N ASP A 65 -9.00 35.58 -15.20
CA ASP A 65 -9.77 34.84 -14.18
C ASP A 65 -8.83 34.13 -13.20
N MET A 66 -7.89 34.86 -12.61
CA MET A 66 -7.38 34.44 -11.30
C MET A 66 -8.51 34.73 -10.29
N PRO A 67 -9.03 33.72 -9.56
CA PRO A 67 -9.99 33.98 -8.50
C PRO A 67 -9.39 35.03 -7.58
N HIS A 68 -10.14 36.12 -7.39
CA HIS A 68 -9.75 37.28 -6.59
C HIS A 68 -9.04 36.79 -5.32
N PRO A 69 -7.84 37.32 -4.96
CA PRO A 69 -7.16 36.91 -3.75
C PRO A 69 -8.15 37.01 -2.60
N LEU A 70 -8.49 35.86 -2.02
CA LEU A 70 -9.47 35.75 -0.93
C LEU A 70 -9.14 36.80 0.12
N GLU A 71 -10.16 37.50 0.61
CA GLU A 71 -10.02 38.45 1.70
C GLU A 71 -9.19 37.82 2.84
N PRO A 72 -8.27 38.55 3.50
CA PRO A 72 -7.39 38.00 4.53
C PRO A 72 -8.13 37.24 5.64
N GLN A 73 -9.41 37.55 5.86
CA GLN A 73 -10.28 36.82 6.77
C GLN A 73 -10.77 35.49 6.16
N ALA A 74 -11.30 35.50 4.94
CA ALA A 74 -11.73 34.28 4.25
C ALA A 74 -10.59 33.25 4.08
N ARG A 75 -9.34 33.71 3.92
CA ARG A 75 -8.16 32.83 3.94
C ARG A 75 -7.91 32.19 5.29
N ARG A 76 -8.08 32.94 6.38
CA ARG A 76 -7.92 32.41 7.74
C ARG A 76 -9.00 31.38 8.04
N ASP A 77 -10.25 31.71 7.70
CA ASP A 77 -11.39 30.82 7.91
C ASP A 77 -11.22 29.51 7.11
N LEU A 78 -10.77 29.60 5.85
CA LEU A 78 -10.47 28.42 5.03
C LEU A 78 -9.32 27.60 5.62
N PHE A 79 -8.25 28.26 6.08
CA PHE A 79 -7.11 27.56 6.68
C PHE A 79 -7.51 26.84 7.98
N GLU A 80 -8.36 27.47 8.80
CA GLU A 80 -8.90 26.86 10.00
C GLU A 80 -9.81 25.68 9.69
N ALA A 81 -10.69 25.81 8.69
CA ALA A 81 -11.53 24.70 8.23
C ALA A 81 -10.69 23.50 7.73
N LEU A 82 -9.67 23.77 6.92
CA LEU A 82 -8.76 22.72 6.43
C LEU A 82 -7.97 22.08 7.56
N LYS A 83 -7.52 22.87 8.55
CA LYS A 83 -6.84 22.34 9.73
C LYS A 83 -7.77 21.44 10.54
N ASN A 84 -9.01 21.88 10.79
CA ASN A 84 -10.00 21.10 11.53
C ASN A 84 -10.32 19.77 10.81
N GLU A 85 -10.45 19.81 9.48
CA GLU A 85 -10.66 18.58 8.71
C GLU A 85 -9.43 17.67 8.73
N ASN A 86 -8.22 18.23 8.65
CA ASN A 86 -6.98 17.46 8.77
C ASN A 86 -6.88 16.78 10.15
N ASP A 87 -7.16 17.51 11.23
CA ASP A 87 -7.18 16.99 12.59
C ASP A 87 -8.23 15.87 12.75
N ARG A 88 -9.42 16.06 12.17
CA ARG A 88 -10.47 15.03 12.14
C ARG A 88 -9.99 13.76 11.41
N LEU A 89 -9.37 13.92 10.24
CA LEU A 89 -8.85 12.80 9.46
C LEU A 89 -7.75 12.04 10.22
N TRP A 90 -6.85 12.75 10.90
CA TRP A 90 -5.84 12.13 11.76
C TRP A 90 -6.44 11.35 12.92
N GLN A 91 -7.47 11.88 13.57
CA GLN A 91 -8.16 11.17 14.64
C GLN A 91 -8.84 9.89 14.13
N ALA A 92 -9.52 9.98 12.98
CA ALA A 92 -10.16 8.83 12.35
C ALA A 92 -9.13 7.75 11.94
N LEU A 93 -7.96 8.17 11.43
CA LEU A 93 -6.88 7.25 11.08
C LEU A 93 -6.34 6.54 12.31
N ARG A 94 -6.04 7.27 13.39
CA ARG A 94 -5.58 6.67 14.66
C ARG A 94 -6.57 5.68 15.23
N ALA A 95 -7.86 6.01 15.23
CA ALA A 95 -8.91 5.11 15.72
C ALA A 95 -8.95 3.80 14.90
N LYS A 96 -8.75 3.88 13.58
CA LYS A 96 -8.64 2.69 12.73
C LYS A 96 -7.37 1.88 13.02
N ASP A 97 -6.23 2.54 13.22
CA ASP A 97 -4.97 1.86 13.56
C ASP A 97 -5.06 1.13 14.92
N ASP A 98 -5.76 1.71 15.89
CA ASP A 98 -6.01 1.08 17.18
C ASP A 98 -6.90 -0.16 17.03
N LEU A 99 -7.96 -0.08 16.22
CA LEU A 99 -8.83 -1.21 15.92
C LEU A 99 -8.10 -2.31 15.16
N ILE A 100 -7.25 -1.97 14.20
CA ILE A 100 -6.42 -2.94 13.47
C ILE A 100 -5.48 -3.67 14.45
N ARG A 101 -4.85 -2.94 15.38
CA ARG A 101 -3.98 -3.54 16.39
C ARG A 101 -4.75 -4.49 17.32
N ASP A 102 -5.92 -4.09 17.80
CA ASP A 102 -6.77 -4.95 18.64
C ASP A 102 -7.21 -6.23 17.91
N LEU A 103 -7.68 -6.09 16.67
CA LEU A 103 -8.07 -7.25 15.86
C LEU A 103 -6.89 -8.16 15.55
N ALA A 104 -5.71 -7.61 15.27
CA ALA A 104 -4.50 -8.39 15.05
C ALA A 104 -4.11 -9.20 16.29
N LEU A 105 -4.21 -8.61 17.48
CA LEU A 105 -3.97 -9.31 18.74
C LEU A 105 -4.98 -10.44 18.96
N LYS A 106 -6.27 -10.18 18.73
CA LYS A 106 -7.34 -11.21 18.84
C LYS A 106 -7.15 -12.35 17.85
N LEU A 107 -6.73 -12.04 16.62
CA LEU A 107 -6.44 -13.06 15.62
C LEU A 107 -5.23 -13.91 16.03
N ALA A 108 -4.17 -13.28 16.56
CA ALA A 108 -2.98 -13.99 17.02
C ALA A 108 -3.29 -14.94 18.18
N THR A 109 -4.07 -14.48 19.18
CA THR A 109 -4.46 -15.33 20.31
C THR A 109 -5.36 -16.48 19.88
N ALA A 110 -6.34 -16.24 19.02
CA ALA A 110 -7.19 -17.30 18.48
C ALA A 110 -6.39 -18.34 17.66
N THR A 111 -5.40 -17.87 16.89
CA THR A 111 -4.50 -18.76 16.13
C THR A 111 -3.66 -19.62 17.08
N LEU A 112 -3.11 -19.03 18.14
CA LEU A 112 -2.34 -19.77 19.14
C LEU A 112 -3.20 -20.87 19.80
N MET A 113 -4.40 -20.52 20.27
CA MET A 113 -5.32 -21.46 20.92
C MET A 113 -5.72 -22.63 20.01
N THR A 114 -5.98 -22.37 18.72
CA THR A 114 -6.29 -23.44 17.77
C THR A 114 -5.08 -24.33 17.49
N THR A 115 -3.88 -23.75 17.36
CA THR A 115 -2.66 -24.55 17.17
C THR A 115 -2.35 -25.43 18.37
N GLU A 116 -2.47 -24.91 19.60
CA GLU A 116 -2.27 -25.66 20.84
C GLU A 116 -3.27 -26.80 20.97
N CYS A 117 -4.56 -26.55 20.68
CA CYS A 117 -5.59 -27.58 20.69
C CYS A 117 -5.28 -28.73 19.71
N THR A 118 -4.95 -28.40 18.46
CA THR A 118 -4.59 -29.45 17.48
C THR A 118 -3.28 -30.16 17.82
N GLN A 119 -2.35 -29.50 18.51
CA GLN A 119 -1.11 -30.13 18.94
C GLN A 119 -1.36 -31.12 20.08
N MET A 120 -2.20 -30.75 21.06
CA MET A 120 -2.63 -31.65 22.13
C MET A 120 -3.31 -32.91 21.57
N GLU A 121 -4.23 -32.76 20.63
CA GLU A 121 -4.91 -33.90 19.98
C GLU A 121 -3.91 -34.84 19.28
N ARG A 122 -2.90 -34.28 18.59
CA ARG A 122 -1.84 -35.08 17.95
C ARG A 122 -0.97 -35.80 18.96
N ASP A 123 -0.64 -35.17 20.08
CA ASP A 123 0.21 -35.76 21.10
C ASP A 123 -0.51 -36.87 21.87
N GLU A 124 -1.82 -36.72 22.11
CA GLU A 124 -2.67 -37.80 22.62
C GLU A 124 -2.73 -38.99 21.66
N ALA A 125 -3.01 -38.74 20.38
CA ALA A 125 -3.04 -39.81 19.36
C ALA A 125 -1.69 -40.56 19.27
N ARG A 126 -0.55 -39.85 19.40
CA ARG A 126 0.77 -40.47 19.46
C ARG A 126 0.97 -41.30 20.72
N ALA A 127 0.47 -40.87 21.87
CA ALA A 127 0.53 -41.62 23.11
C ALA A 127 -0.28 -42.92 23.01
N GLN A 128 -1.50 -42.85 22.49
CA GLN A 128 -2.35 -44.03 22.24
C GLN A 128 -1.68 -45.02 21.29
N LEU A 129 -1.06 -44.53 20.20
CA LEU A 129 -0.33 -45.39 19.26
C LEU A 129 0.87 -46.09 19.91
N ARG A 130 1.63 -45.40 20.79
CA ARG A 130 2.73 -46.02 21.56
C ARG A 130 2.22 -47.12 22.48
N GLN A 131 1.10 -46.88 23.17
CA GLN A 131 0.48 -47.87 24.05
C GLN A 131 0.03 -49.11 23.27
N LEU A 132 -0.62 -48.93 22.12
CA LEU A 132 -1.03 -50.04 21.25
C LEU A 132 0.17 -50.85 20.74
N LYS A 133 1.22 -50.17 20.28
CA LYS A 133 2.47 -50.85 19.84
C LYS A 133 3.09 -51.68 20.97
N MET A 134 3.09 -51.16 22.20
CA MET A 134 3.60 -51.86 23.37
C MET A 134 2.76 -53.10 23.71
N LEU A 135 1.43 -52.98 23.68
CA LEU A 135 0.51 -54.12 23.89
C LEU A 135 0.70 -55.21 22.83
N ILE A 136 0.77 -54.83 21.55
CA ILE A 136 1.03 -55.78 20.45
C ILE A 136 2.37 -56.49 20.67
N GLY A 137 3.44 -55.76 21.01
CA GLY A 137 4.74 -56.36 21.33
C GLY A 137 4.68 -57.36 22.48
N GLN A 138 3.94 -57.04 23.56
CA GLN A 138 3.75 -57.95 24.69
C GLN A 138 2.97 -59.22 24.29
N MET A 139 1.94 -59.08 23.44
CA MET A 139 1.16 -60.22 22.94
C MET A 139 2.01 -61.13 22.06
N LEU A 140 2.79 -60.56 21.13
CA LEU A 140 3.70 -61.32 20.28
C LEU A 140 4.77 -62.05 21.10
N ALA A 141 5.38 -61.38 22.08
CA ALA A 141 6.37 -62.01 22.96
C ALA A 141 5.79 -63.16 23.81
N ARG A 142 4.48 -63.15 24.11
CA ARG A 142 3.80 -64.27 24.77
C ARG A 142 3.60 -65.45 23.81
N LEU A 143 3.39 -65.21 22.53
CA LEU A 143 3.21 -66.25 21.50
C LEU A 143 4.55 -66.93 21.14
N GLU A 144 5.66 -66.21 21.22
CA GLU A 144 7.01 -66.72 20.89
C GLU A 144 7.69 -67.52 22.01
N ARG A 145 7.08 -67.67 23.18
CA ARG A 145 7.56 -68.57 24.24
C ARG A 145 6.84 -69.93 24.10
N PRO A 146 7.41 -70.92 23.38
CA PRO A 146 6.88 -72.27 23.40
C PRO A 146 7.04 -72.84 24.82
N SER A 147 5.94 -73.41 25.33
CA SER A 147 5.90 -74.24 26.53
C SER A 147 6.77 -75.49 26.40
#